data_AF-A0A1S6LN16-F1
#
_entry.id   AF-A0A1S6LN16-F1
#
_cell.length_a   1.000
_cell.length_b   1.000
_cell.length_c   1.000
_cell.angle_alpha   90.00
_cell.angle_beta   90.00
_cell.angle_gamma   90.00
#
_symmetry.space_group_name_H-M   'P 1'
#
loop_
_entity.id
_entity.type
_entity.pdbx_description
1 polymer ?
#
loop_
_entity_poly.entity_id
_entity_poly.type
_entity_poly.pdbx_seq_one_letter_code
_entity_poly.pdbx_strand_id
1 'polypeptide(L)'
;MDHAAYEAIQDWRIGQTAQGGRIVFTGRSGGRIAEPAAAAHSCCRPWTPWRNHHCDDHAATPPVTPGGRTGSGQLASGVSAFQRNTAPLVREELARLAREGQRPSQLFITCADSRLATSMITFSGPGDLFTVRNVGNLVSPPGAERSD
;
A
#
# COMPACT_ATOMS: atom_id res chain seq x y z
N MET A 1 -2.44 12.55 -2.51
CA MET A 1 -2.77 12.72 -3.94
C MET A 1 -1.51 12.37 -4.69
N ASP A 2 -1.54 11.36 -5.55
CA ASP A 2 -0.41 11.06 -6.42
C ASP A 2 -0.28 12.12 -7.54
N HIS A 3 0.80 12.02 -8.31
CA HIS A 3 1.15 13.01 -9.31
C HIS A 3 0.12 13.09 -10.44
N ALA A 4 -0.36 11.96 -10.95
CA ALA A 4 -1.30 11.92 -12.07
C ALA A 4 -2.69 12.46 -11.67
N ALA A 5 -3.18 12.15 -10.47
CA ALA A 5 -4.42 12.72 -9.96
C ALA A 5 -4.29 14.23 -9.72
N TYR A 6 -3.11 14.68 -9.26
CA TYR A 6 -2.83 16.12 -9.12
C TYR A 6 -2.84 16.83 -10.48
N GLU A 7 -2.16 16.27 -11.48
CA GLU A 7 -2.10 16.81 -12.84
C GLU A 7 -3.48 16.86 -13.49
N ALA A 8 -4.27 15.78 -13.44
CA ALA A 8 -5.62 15.76 -13.99
C ALA A 8 -6.54 16.82 -13.35
N ILE A 9 -6.42 17.03 -12.03
CA ILE A 9 -7.17 18.09 -11.32
C ILE A 9 -6.65 19.48 -11.71
N GLN A 10 -5.34 19.66 -11.91
CA GLN A 10 -4.79 20.94 -12.37
C GLN A 10 -5.20 21.25 -13.81
N ASP A 11 -5.14 20.28 -14.73
CA ASP A 11 -5.52 20.46 -16.13
C ASP A 11 -7.00 20.81 -16.26
N TRP A 12 -7.87 20.08 -15.53
CA TRP A 12 -9.29 20.41 -15.45
C TRP A 12 -9.51 21.83 -14.87
N ARG A 13 -8.79 22.19 -13.81
CA ARG A 13 -8.87 23.53 -13.21
C ARG A 13 -8.48 24.62 -14.20
N ILE A 14 -7.39 24.43 -14.94
CA ILE A 14 -6.90 25.35 -15.97
C ILE A 14 -7.98 25.53 -17.05
N GLY A 15 -8.54 24.43 -17.56
CA GLY A 15 -9.59 24.46 -18.58
C GLY A 15 -10.86 25.20 -18.11
N GLN A 16 -11.32 24.94 -16.89
CA GLN A 16 -12.50 25.61 -16.32
C GLN A 16 -12.26 27.12 -16.10
N THR A 17 -11.08 27.50 -15.63
CA THR A 17 -10.75 28.91 -15.40
C THR A 17 -10.60 29.66 -16.73
N ALA A 18 -10.04 29.01 -17.76
CA ALA A 18 -9.92 29.58 -19.11
C ALA A 18 -11.27 29.86 -19.76
N GLN A 19 -12.32 29.13 -19.37
CA GLN A 19 -13.70 29.33 -19.84
C GLN A 19 -14.52 30.29 -18.94
N GLY A 20 -13.86 30.97 -17.98
CA GLY A 20 -14.51 31.90 -17.06
C GLY A 20 -15.24 31.24 -15.88
N GLY A 21 -15.07 29.93 -15.70
CA GLY A 21 -15.59 29.19 -14.56
C GLY A 21 -14.89 29.57 -13.26
N ARG A 22 -15.63 29.59 -12.14
CA ARG A 22 -15.09 29.88 -10.80
C ARG A 22 -15.00 28.60 -9.98
N ILE A 23 -13.79 28.24 -9.57
CA ILE A 23 -13.54 27.05 -8.74
C ILE A 23 -13.37 27.45 -7.28
N VAL A 24 -14.13 26.79 -6.39
CA VAL A 24 -14.02 26.95 -4.94
C VAL A 24 -13.63 25.60 -4.34
N PHE A 25 -12.49 25.55 -3.67
CA PHE A 25 -12.09 24.35 -2.93
C PHE A 25 -12.77 24.34 -1.56
N THR A 26 -13.67 23.38 -1.33
CA THR A 26 -14.31 23.18 -0.03
C THR A 26 -13.77 21.89 0.59
N GLY A 27 -12.85 21.99 1.55
CA GLY A 27 -12.27 20.84 2.24
C GLY A 27 -11.41 21.24 3.44
N ARG A 28 -11.17 20.29 4.36
CA ARG A 28 -10.20 20.47 5.44
C ARG A 28 -8.81 20.47 4.83
N SER A 29 -8.02 21.52 5.09
CA SER A 29 -6.59 21.56 4.81
C SER A 29 -5.95 20.32 5.44
N GLY A 30 -5.38 19.45 4.60
CA GLY A 30 -4.69 18.25 5.08
C GLY A 30 -3.45 18.68 5.88
N GLY A 31 -3.41 18.33 7.17
CA GLY A 31 -2.20 18.49 7.97
C GLY A 31 -1.12 17.54 7.46
N ARG A 32 0.15 17.98 7.47
CA ARG A 32 1.27 17.03 7.38
C ARG A 32 1.12 16.06 8.54
N ILE A 33 1.14 14.76 8.24
CA ILE A 33 1.26 13.72 9.26
C ILE A 33 2.62 13.96 9.91
N ALA A 34 2.63 14.58 11.09
CA ALA A 34 3.86 14.79 11.83
C ALA A 34 4.41 13.42 12.26
N GLU A 35 5.74 13.28 12.25
CA GLU A 35 6.38 12.13 12.89
C GLU A 35 5.92 12.07 14.36
N PRO A 36 5.45 10.90 14.86
CA PRO A 36 5.06 10.78 16.25
C PRO A 36 6.26 11.03 17.17
N ALA A 37 6.03 11.86 18.20
CA ALA A 37 7.00 12.09 19.26
C ALA A 37 7.36 10.75 19.93
N ALA A 38 8.66 10.44 19.92
CA ALA A 38 9.18 9.14 20.30
C ALA A 38 8.91 8.80 21.77
N ALA A 39 8.23 7.68 22.02
CA ALA A 39 8.42 6.85 23.20
C ALA A 39 7.78 5.46 22.99
N ALA A 40 8.52 4.54 22.36
CA ALA A 40 8.33 3.10 22.51
C ALA A 40 9.67 2.42 22.20
N HIS A 41 9.88 1.26 22.83
CA HIS A 41 11.11 0.46 22.98
C HIS A 41 12.18 0.60 21.88
N SER A 42 13.47 0.52 22.24
CA SER A 42 14.57 0.70 21.27
C SER A 42 14.54 -0.27 20.09
N CYS A 43 13.84 -1.40 20.24
CA CYS A 43 13.68 -2.42 19.20
C CYS A 43 12.51 -2.20 18.23
N CYS A 44 11.44 -1.49 18.61
CA CYS A 44 10.24 -1.41 17.79
C CYS A 44 9.61 0.01 17.92
N ARG A 45 9.80 0.86 16.90
CA ARG A 45 9.12 2.18 16.82
C ARG A 45 7.84 2.08 15.98
N PRO A 46 6.79 2.88 16.30
CA PRO A 46 5.69 3.08 15.38
C PRO A 46 6.23 3.52 14.01
N TRP A 47 5.75 2.91 12.93
CA TRP A 47 6.18 3.21 11.56
C TRP A 47 7.62 2.82 11.21
N THR A 48 8.25 1.89 11.93
CA THR A 48 9.49 1.27 11.43
C THR A 48 9.17 0.69 10.04
N PRO A 49 9.90 1.09 8.97
CA PRO A 49 9.69 0.50 7.66
C PRO A 49 9.77 -1.03 7.79
N TRP A 50 8.88 -1.75 7.12
CA TRP A 50 8.78 -3.22 7.12
C TRP A 50 10.11 -3.97 6.89
N ARG A 51 11.15 -3.26 6.46
CA ARG A 51 12.53 -3.74 6.40
C ARG A 51 13.05 -4.30 7.73
N ASN A 52 12.56 -3.86 8.90
CA ASN A 52 13.20 -4.16 10.19
C ASN A 52 12.26 -4.61 11.34
N HIS A 53 10.99 -4.95 11.11
CA HIS A 53 10.15 -5.50 12.19
C HIS A 53 10.43 -7.00 12.40
N HIS A 54 11.53 -7.31 13.09
CA HIS A 54 11.72 -8.59 13.76
C HIS A 54 11.63 -8.32 15.26
N CYS A 55 10.44 -8.38 15.84
CA CYS A 55 10.27 -8.31 17.29
C CYS A 55 10.26 -9.72 17.93
N ASP A 56 10.60 -10.77 17.17
CA ASP A 56 10.85 -12.12 17.70
C ASP A 56 12.24 -12.63 17.28
N ASP A 57 12.90 -13.23 18.27
CA ASP A 57 14.21 -13.89 18.32
C ASP A 57 15.49 -13.03 18.42
N HIS A 58 15.90 -12.85 19.67
CA HIS A 58 17.29 -12.81 20.10
C HIS A 58 18.02 -14.13 19.69
N ALA A 59 18.40 -14.24 18.43
CA ALA A 59 19.45 -15.17 18.01
C ALA A 59 20.42 -14.41 17.10
N ALA A 60 21.62 -14.19 17.63
CA ALA A 60 22.74 -13.47 17.04
C ALA A 60 22.84 -13.60 15.51
N THR A 61 22.43 -12.54 14.79
CA THR A 61 22.85 -12.33 13.41
C THR A 61 24.02 -11.33 13.42
N PRO A 62 25.17 -11.64 12.80
CA PRO A 62 26.32 -10.72 12.80
C PRO A 62 25.96 -9.40 12.12
N PRO A 63 26.66 -8.30 12.45
CA PRO A 63 26.33 -6.98 11.95
C PRO A 63 26.51 -6.95 10.44
N VAL A 64 25.41 -6.81 9.71
CA VAL A 64 25.43 -6.57 8.27
C VAL A 64 26.04 -5.19 8.05
N THR A 65 27.27 -5.16 7.55
CA THR A 65 27.95 -3.97 7.05
C THR A 65 27.02 -3.24 6.07
N PRO A 66 26.89 -1.90 6.10
CA PRO A 66 26.02 -1.16 5.19
C PRO A 66 26.65 -1.09 3.78
N GLY A 67 26.88 -2.25 3.17
CA GLY A 67 27.21 -2.39 1.75
C GLY A 67 25.91 -2.45 0.97
N GLY A 68 25.72 -1.51 0.04
CA GLY A 68 24.52 -1.31 -0.76
C GLY A 68 23.98 -2.62 -1.35
N ARG A 69 22.93 -3.15 -0.73
CA ARG A 69 22.14 -4.24 -1.32
C ARG A 69 21.31 -3.65 -2.45
N THR A 70 21.58 -4.09 -3.67
CA THR A 70 20.76 -3.82 -4.84
C THR A 70 19.30 -4.23 -4.56
N GLY A 71 18.33 -3.46 -5.08
CA GLY A 71 16.90 -3.66 -4.77
C GLY A 71 16.37 -5.07 -5.07
N SER A 72 16.97 -5.77 -6.04
CA SER A 72 16.66 -7.16 -6.39
C SER A 72 16.98 -8.15 -5.26
N GLY A 73 18.09 -7.96 -4.55
CA GLY A 73 18.47 -8.81 -3.43
C GLY A 73 17.56 -8.65 -2.21
N GLN A 74 16.80 -7.55 -2.12
CA GLN A 74 15.87 -7.30 -1.01
C GLN A 74 14.53 -8.01 -1.22
N LEU A 75 13.97 -7.96 -2.44
CA LEU A 75 12.75 -8.70 -2.77
C LEU A 75 12.95 -10.21 -2.61
N ALA A 76 14.04 -10.75 -3.17
CA ALA A 76 14.35 -12.17 -3.07
C ALA A 76 14.50 -12.64 -1.61
N SER A 77 15.14 -11.82 -0.76
CA SER A 77 15.24 -12.13 0.68
C SER A 77 13.89 -12.08 1.38
N GLY A 78 13.01 -11.15 1.01
CA GLY A 78 11.64 -11.06 1.55
C GLY A 78 10.81 -12.29 1.19
N VAL A 79 10.85 -12.72 -0.07
CA VAL A 79 10.18 -13.96 -0.52
C VAL A 79 10.74 -15.18 0.24
N SER A 80 12.05 -15.25 0.41
CA SER A 80 12.69 -16.34 1.17
C SER A 80 12.25 -16.37 2.63
N ALA A 81 12.11 -15.19 3.27
CA ALA A 81 11.61 -15.08 4.64
C ALA A 81 10.14 -15.51 4.74
N PHE A 82 9.29 -15.07 3.81
CA PHE A 82 7.90 -15.53 3.73
C PHE A 82 7.81 -17.05 3.63
N GLN A 83 8.58 -17.67 2.73
CA GLN A 83 8.56 -19.12 2.54
C GLN A 83 8.98 -19.90 3.79
N ARG A 84 9.97 -19.39 4.55
CA ARG A 84 10.45 -20.05 5.77
C ARG A 84 9.52 -19.87 6.96
N ASN A 85 9.02 -18.64 7.17
CA ASN A 85 8.42 -18.26 8.44
C ASN A 85 6.89 -18.14 8.37
N THR A 86 6.35 -17.61 7.27
CA THR A 86 4.91 -17.28 7.15
C THR A 86 4.14 -18.32 6.36
N ALA A 87 4.70 -18.82 5.26
CA ALA A 87 4.03 -19.75 4.36
C ALA A 87 3.51 -21.00 5.09
N PRO A 88 4.23 -21.64 6.03
CA PRO A 88 3.69 -22.78 6.78
C PRO A 88 2.41 -22.45 7.56
N LEU A 89 2.29 -21.23 8.08
CA LEU A 89 1.15 -20.79 8.91
C LEU A 89 -0.10 -20.52 8.07
N VAL A 90 0.06 -20.07 6.82
CA VAL A 90 -1.07 -19.70 5.94
C VAL A 90 -1.37 -20.76 4.86
N ARG A 91 -0.56 -21.81 4.74
CA ARG A 91 -0.64 -22.80 3.65
C ARG A 91 -1.99 -23.50 3.60
N GLU A 92 -2.52 -23.90 4.75
CA GLU A 92 -3.81 -24.60 4.82
C GLU A 92 -4.93 -23.72 4.29
N GLU A 93 -5.01 -22.47 4.74
CA GLU A 93 -6.03 -21.52 4.33
C GLU A 93 -5.92 -21.16 2.84
N LEU A 94 -4.71 -20.93 2.33
CA LEU A 94 -4.50 -20.70 0.90
C LEU A 94 -4.88 -21.93 0.06
N ALA A 95 -4.58 -23.14 0.55
CA ALA A 95 -4.96 -24.37 -0.14
C ALA A 95 -6.48 -24.59 -0.13
N ARG A 96 -7.16 -24.22 0.97
CA ARG A 96 -8.62 -24.21 1.07
C ARG A 96 -9.23 -23.26 0.03
N LEU A 97 -8.77 -22.00 0.00
CA LEU A 97 -9.20 -20.99 -0.97
C LEU A 97 -8.93 -21.41 -2.43
N ALA A 98 -7.83 -22.11 -2.70
CA ALA A 98 -7.53 -22.63 -4.03
C ALA A 98 -8.49 -23.76 -4.46
N ARG A 99 -8.94 -24.61 -3.53
CA ARG A 99 -9.89 -25.70 -3.82
C ARG A 99 -11.35 -25.23 -3.89
N GLU A 100 -11.75 -24.36 -2.97
CA GLU A 100 -13.15 -23.96 -2.78
C GLU A 100 -13.50 -22.65 -3.50
N GLY A 101 -12.48 -21.89 -3.91
CA GLY A 101 -12.61 -20.54 -4.45
C GLY A 101 -12.69 -19.47 -3.35
N GLN A 102 -12.34 -18.23 -3.72
CA GLN A 102 -12.54 -17.06 -2.86
C GLN A 102 -13.94 -16.46 -3.06
N ARG A 103 -14.53 -15.90 -2.00
CA ARG A 103 -15.82 -15.19 -2.03
C ARG A 103 -15.76 -13.90 -1.18
N PRO A 104 -14.89 -12.94 -1.54
CA PRO A 104 -14.77 -11.69 -0.80
C PRO A 104 -16.11 -10.94 -0.83
N SER A 105 -16.56 -10.45 0.32
CA SER A 105 -17.82 -9.70 0.41
C SER A 105 -17.66 -8.21 0.07
N GLN A 106 -16.41 -7.71 0.05
CA GLN A 106 -16.09 -6.31 -0.15
C GLN A 106 -15.05 -6.13 -1.27
N LEU A 107 -15.24 -5.06 -2.05
CA LEU A 107 -14.29 -4.55 -3.03
C LEU A 107 -13.58 -3.32 -2.43
N PHE A 108 -12.25 -3.34 -2.39
CA PHE A 108 -11.43 -2.21 -1.97
C PHE A 108 -10.68 -1.61 -3.16
N ILE A 109 -10.98 -0.36 -3.52
CA ILE A 109 -10.28 0.39 -4.58
C ILE A 109 -9.34 1.41 -3.93
N THR A 110 -8.05 1.35 -4.24
CA THR A 110 -7.04 2.21 -3.59
C THR A 110 -5.86 2.56 -4.51
N CYS A 111 -4.93 3.36 -3.99
CA CYS A 111 -3.80 3.88 -4.75
C CYS A 111 -2.70 2.83 -4.87
N ALA A 112 -1.97 2.90 -5.98
CA ALA A 112 -0.67 2.27 -6.13
C ALA A 112 0.40 2.84 -5.17
N ASP A 113 0.11 3.93 -4.45
CA ASP A 113 1.00 4.52 -3.44
C ASP A 113 1.51 3.46 -2.45
N SER A 114 2.83 3.31 -2.38
CA SER A 114 3.50 2.28 -1.56
C SER A 114 3.21 2.37 -0.05
N ARG A 115 2.68 3.50 0.42
CA ARG A 115 2.30 3.69 1.84
C ARG A 115 0.95 3.05 2.17
N LEU A 116 0.15 2.71 1.17
CA LEU A 116 -1.15 2.06 1.37
C LEU A 116 -1.01 0.54 1.25
N ALA A 117 -0.94 -0.13 2.39
CA ALA A 117 -1.01 -1.58 2.51
C ALA A 117 -2.44 -1.98 2.94
N THR A 118 -3.29 -2.33 1.98
CA THR A 118 -4.74 -2.53 2.19
C THR A 118 -5.06 -3.52 3.31
N SER A 119 -4.47 -4.71 3.28
CA SER A 119 -4.72 -5.78 4.26
C SER A 119 -4.34 -5.38 5.68
N MET A 120 -3.30 -4.54 5.85
CA MET A 120 -2.93 -4.02 7.16
C MET A 120 -3.94 -3.02 7.70
N ILE A 121 -4.32 -2.03 6.87
CA ILE A 121 -5.23 -0.95 7.29
C ILE A 121 -6.61 -1.51 7.68
N THR A 122 -7.03 -2.58 7.00
CA THR A 122 -8.35 -3.20 7.16
C THR A 122 -8.34 -4.43 8.05
N PHE A 123 -7.17 -4.82 8.58
CA PHE A 123 -6.99 -6.06 9.33
C PHE A 123 -7.60 -7.28 8.61
N SER A 124 -7.35 -7.40 7.31
CA SER A 124 -7.93 -8.43 6.44
C SER A 124 -6.92 -9.50 6.07
N GLY A 125 -7.36 -10.76 6.05
CA GLY A 125 -6.61 -11.94 5.65
C GLY A 125 -6.84 -12.35 4.18
N PRO A 126 -6.25 -13.48 3.74
CA PRO A 126 -6.47 -14.02 2.40
C PRO A 126 -7.96 -14.31 2.15
N GLY A 127 -8.50 -13.82 1.04
CA GLY A 127 -9.89 -14.06 0.64
C GLY A 127 -10.94 -13.11 1.22
N ASP A 128 -10.59 -12.26 2.19
CA ASP A 128 -11.53 -11.30 2.82
C ASP A 128 -11.91 -10.14 1.89
N LEU A 129 -10.94 -9.62 1.14
CA LEU A 129 -11.10 -8.46 0.26
C LEU A 129 -10.72 -8.79 -1.18
N PHE A 130 -11.52 -8.31 -2.13
CA PHE A 130 -11.07 -8.13 -3.50
C PHE A 130 -10.45 -6.73 -3.62
N THR A 131 -9.15 -6.63 -3.90
CA THR A 131 -8.44 -5.33 -3.91
C THR A 131 -8.01 -4.94 -5.31
N VAL A 132 -8.34 -3.71 -5.72
CA VAL A 132 -7.82 -3.06 -6.94
C VAL A 132 -6.93 -1.89 -6.55
N ARG A 133 -5.71 -1.86 -7.09
CA ARG A 133 -4.74 -0.77 -6.87
C ARG A 133 -4.37 -0.13 -8.20
N ASN A 134 -4.71 1.14 -8.40
CA ASN A 134 -4.29 1.90 -9.57
C ASN A 134 -3.81 3.30 -9.17
N VAL A 135 -3.27 4.05 -10.14
CA VAL A 135 -2.89 5.45 -9.90
C VAL A 135 -4.17 6.29 -9.82
N GLY A 136 -4.30 7.07 -8.76
CA GLY A 136 -5.43 7.97 -8.52
C GLY A 136 -6.69 7.31 -7.96
N ASN A 137 -6.71 5.98 -7.80
CA ASN A 137 -7.87 5.21 -7.32
C ASN A 137 -9.09 5.39 -8.24
N LEU A 138 -8.83 5.58 -9.53
CA LEU A 138 -9.84 6.01 -10.48
C LEU A 138 -10.70 4.82 -10.91
N VAL A 139 -11.99 5.10 -11.11
CA VAL A 139 -12.98 4.16 -11.63
C VAL A 139 -13.65 4.81 -12.81
N SER A 140 -13.38 4.29 -14.01
CA SER A 140 -14.03 4.78 -15.22
C SER A 140 -15.49 4.30 -15.27
N PRO A 141 -16.44 5.15 -15.68
CA PRO A 141 -17.80 4.71 -15.93
C PRO A 141 -17.84 3.72 -17.11
N PRO A 142 -18.81 2.79 -17.13
CA PRO A 142 -18.96 1.83 -18.23
C PRO A 142 -19.13 2.55 -19.57
N GLY A 143 -18.43 2.11 -20.61
CA GLY A 143 -18.52 2.68 -21.97
C GLY A 143 -17.68 3.93 -22.21
N ALA A 144 -16.90 4.40 -21.22
CA ALA A 144 -15.84 5.37 -21.43
C ALA A 144 -14.59 4.71 -22.05
N GLU A 145 -14.76 4.00 -23.16
CA GLU A 145 -13.65 3.73 -24.07
C GLU A 145 -13.32 5.07 -24.71
N ARG A 146 -12.21 5.67 -24.29
CA ARG A 146 -11.68 6.86 -24.96
C ARG A 146 -11.23 6.39 -26.35
N SER A 147 -12.09 6.60 -27.34
CA SER A 147 -11.71 6.51 -28.75
C SER A 147 -10.67 7.59 -29.01
N ASP A 148 -9.41 7.19 -29.02
CA ASP A 148 -8.31 7.91 -29.68
C ASP A 148 -7.71 6.95 -30.71
#